data_AF-A0A1W6KFY9-F1
#
_entry.id   AF-A0A1W6KFY9-F1
#
_cell.length_a   1.000
_cell.length_b   1.000
_cell.length_c   1.000
_cell.angle_alpha   90.00
_cell.angle_beta   90.00
_cell.angle_gamma   90.00
#
_symmetry.space_group_name_H-M   'P 1'
#
loop_
_entity.id
_entity.type
_entity.pdbx_description
1 polymer ?
#
loop_
_entity_poly.entity_id
_entity_poly.type
_entity_poly.pdbx_seq_one_letter_code
_entity_poly.pdbx_strand_id
1 'polypeptide(L)'
;MLSLTRKSQIVLTLTALGFFGVPPASANEGNLTKWEKHCANSTFVTQRTGRFHTGEIEKGMRVLHQSGILNSVMSFGNQEACLSFVASAAVEFPVVVLEKRLPKDDKQWSQAVVNRLSDFVVRELIAERLTEAEINIRQPVPLTKKTQKRRTLSDNRAVLFGTNQDRSYSAAGPGACLVATHPTSMTSDLPTQNPYVWSLIGDSEKESLAQIGDPMEFWHEVAHCQPEYALNDLAANDGSASEMKSWATRRNKEAQACRPEVGDALLSQMHSQLESHSDNPTKALNNTLKAGGFNKGDMQDYHTHWRLLFEALSDAWAKKQVEARGVYSARHCGADQLLPHPWDRLRLAWSIREPDARYMTWLMPWVEGYPETTQYQVLADAYEGMIRTAEDLLPKAVYLQMITERESRPDLYGLGTPKREPDNARAESWRQWANHHRTMDSLL
;
A
#
# COMPACT_ATOMS: atom_id res chain seq x y z
N MET A 1 -32.53 -40.57 -36.16
CA MET A 1 -32.25 -39.13 -36.31
C MET A 1 -31.25 -38.76 -35.22
N LEU A 2 -30.06 -38.31 -35.66
CA LEU A 2 -29.03 -37.44 -35.02
C LEU A 2 -29.30 -37.04 -33.55
N SER A 3 -28.39 -37.01 -32.58
CA SER A 3 -26.92 -37.03 -32.52
C SER A 3 -26.55 -37.04 -31.01
N LEU A 4 -25.58 -37.89 -30.61
CA LEU A 4 -24.41 -37.63 -29.73
C LEU A 4 -24.39 -36.33 -28.87
N THR A 5 -23.85 -36.20 -27.65
CA THR A 5 -23.24 -37.01 -26.57
C THR A 5 -22.70 -35.99 -25.53
N ARG A 6 -22.47 -36.46 -24.29
CA ARG A 6 -21.35 -36.11 -23.37
C ARG A 6 -21.39 -34.84 -22.49
N LYS A 7 -21.30 -35.16 -21.18
CA LYS A 7 -20.60 -34.45 -20.09
C LYS A 7 -19.24 -33.90 -20.54
N SER A 8 -18.89 -32.70 -20.04
CA SER A 8 -17.51 -32.29 -19.78
C SER A 8 -17.44 -31.41 -18.53
N GLN A 9 -16.72 -31.91 -17.53
CA GLN A 9 -16.08 -31.10 -16.50
C GLN A 9 -15.10 -30.14 -17.19
N ILE A 10 -15.14 -28.86 -16.85
CA ILE A 10 -14.04 -27.94 -17.15
C ILE A 10 -13.37 -27.63 -15.82
N VAL A 11 -12.33 -28.41 -15.55
CA VAL A 11 -11.21 -28.04 -14.70
C VAL A 11 -10.36 -27.09 -15.54
N LEU A 12 -10.23 -25.83 -15.13
CA LEU A 12 -9.26 -24.91 -15.72
C LEU A 12 -7.95 -25.05 -14.94
N THR A 13 -7.25 -26.13 -15.24
CA THR A 13 -5.81 -26.29 -15.01
C THR A 13 -5.10 -25.37 -16.00
N LEU A 14 -4.46 -24.29 -15.53
CA LEU A 14 -3.50 -23.57 -16.36
C LEU A 14 -2.21 -24.41 -16.43
N THR A 15 -2.14 -25.26 -17.44
CA THR A 15 -0.89 -25.91 -17.87
C THR A 15 0.08 -24.86 -18.38
N ALA A 16 1.24 -24.80 -17.74
CA ALA A 16 2.47 -24.23 -18.26
C ALA A 16 2.79 -24.81 -19.64
N LEU A 17 2.71 -23.98 -20.68
CA LEU A 17 3.33 -24.25 -21.97
C LEU A 17 4.65 -23.51 -22.00
N GLY A 18 5.73 -24.29 -21.89
CA GLY A 18 7.09 -23.83 -22.04
C GLY A 18 7.33 -23.25 -23.43
N PHE A 19 7.71 -21.98 -23.47
CA PHE A 19 8.52 -21.42 -24.54
C PHE A 19 9.98 -21.46 -24.10
N PHE A 20 10.67 -22.55 -24.43
CA PHE A 20 12.13 -22.54 -24.51
C PHE A 20 12.52 -21.77 -25.77
N GLY A 21 12.79 -20.49 -25.59
CA GLY A 21 13.51 -19.65 -26.53
C GLY A 21 14.37 -18.69 -25.73
N VAL A 22 15.57 -19.13 -25.34
CA VAL A 22 16.59 -18.27 -24.73
C VAL A 22 17.25 -17.47 -25.87
N PRO A 23 17.16 -16.13 -25.92
CA PRO A 23 18.05 -15.30 -26.71
C PRO A 23 19.30 -14.93 -25.88
N PRO A 24 20.41 -14.50 -26.52
CA PRO A 24 21.77 -14.79 -26.05
C PRO A 24 22.16 -13.99 -24.81
N ALA A 25 22.74 -14.69 -23.84
CA ALA A 25 23.23 -14.14 -22.57
C ALA A 25 24.43 -13.18 -22.71
N SER A 26 25.11 -13.09 -23.86
CA SER A 26 26.45 -12.46 -23.90
C SER A 26 26.49 -10.93 -24.03
N ALA A 27 25.41 -10.26 -24.45
CA ALA A 27 25.39 -8.78 -24.52
C ALA A 27 24.84 -8.12 -23.24
N ASN A 28 24.10 -8.88 -22.42
CA ASN A 28 23.44 -8.37 -21.21
C ASN A 28 24.28 -8.53 -19.94
N GLU A 29 25.23 -9.48 -19.88
CA GLU A 29 26.07 -9.71 -18.70
C GLU A 29 26.95 -8.50 -18.33
N GLY A 30 27.51 -7.81 -19.33
CA GLY A 30 28.28 -6.58 -19.12
C GLY A 30 27.43 -5.39 -18.65
N ASN A 31 26.13 -5.40 -18.98
CA ASN A 31 25.17 -4.40 -18.53
C ASN A 31 24.65 -4.71 -17.12
N LEU A 32 24.41 -6.00 -16.81
CA LEU A 32 23.93 -6.46 -15.51
C LEU A 32 24.93 -6.16 -14.39
N THR A 33 26.21 -6.51 -14.58
CA THR A 33 27.27 -6.25 -13.60
C THR A 33 27.43 -4.75 -13.32
N LYS A 34 27.24 -3.92 -14.36
CA LYS A 34 27.28 -2.45 -14.24
C LYS A 34 26.10 -1.93 -13.42
N TRP A 35 24.89 -2.43 -13.69
CA TRP A 35 23.69 -2.07 -12.92
C TRP A 35 23.79 -2.52 -11.48
N GLU A 36 24.23 -3.75 -11.22
CA GLU A 36 24.46 -4.26 -9.88
C GLU A 36 25.37 -3.32 -9.07
N LYS A 37 26.56 -3.01 -9.61
CA LYS A 37 27.49 -2.10 -8.96
C LYS A 37 26.88 -0.71 -8.76
N HIS A 38 26.09 -0.23 -9.72
CA HIS A 38 25.44 1.07 -9.60
C HIS A 38 24.38 1.09 -8.50
N CYS A 39 23.51 0.08 -8.45
CA CYS A 39 22.45 -0.04 -7.46
C CYS A 39 23.04 -0.21 -6.06
N ALA A 40 24.07 -1.05 -5.90
CA ALA A 40 24.71 -1.32 -4.61
C ALA A 40 25.48 -0.13 -4.05
N ASN A 41 26.01 0.75 -4.91
CA ASN A 41 26.74 1.95 -4.48
C ASN A 41 25.82 3.17 -4.25
N SER A 42 24.54 3.07 -4.57
CA SER A 42 23.60 4.18 -4.39
C SER A 42 22.98 4.13 -3.00
N THR A 43 23.40 5.06 -2.12
CA THR A 43 22.83 5.20 -0.77
C THR A 43 21.31 5.32 -0.79
N PHE A 44 20.76 6.05 -1.76
CA PHE A 44 19.31 6.21 -1.92
C PHE A 44 18.58 4.88 -2.16
N VAL A 45 19.20 3.98 -2.95
CA VAL A 45 18.67 2.65 -3.25
C VAL A 45 18.84 1.75 -2.03
N THR A 46 20.05 1.64 -1.48
CA THR A 46 20.35 0.74 -0.37
C THR A 46 19.63 1.12 0.93
N GLN A 47 19.32 2.40 1.14
CA GLN A 47 18.49 2.82 2.28
C GLN A 47 17.05 2.31 2.16
N ARG A 48 16.48 2.21 0.96
CA ARG A 48 15.10 1.76 0.73
C ARG A 48 14.97 0.27 0.52
N THR A 49 15.96 -0.36 -0.09
CA THR A 49 15.90 -1.80 -0.36
C THR A 49 16.58 -2.61 0.72
N GLY A 50 17.55 -2.06 1.45
CA GLY A 50 18.47 -2.86 2.26
C GLY A 50 19.45 -3.64 1.37
N ARG A 51 19.84 -4.85 1.80
CA ARG A 51 20.66 -5.75 0.97
C ARG A 51 19.79 -6.41 -0.10
N PHE A 52 20.32 -6.52 -1.31
CA PHE A 52 19.70 -7.28 -2.40
C PHE A 52 20.77 -8.06 -3.16
N HIS A 53 20.35 -9.15 -3.79
CA HIS A 53 21.24 -10.03 -4.55
C HIS A 53 21.24 -9.66 -6.04
N THR A 54 22.33 -9.95 -6.75
CA THR A 54 22.46 -9.77 -8.20
C THR A 54 21.32 -10.42 -8.98
N GLY A 55 20.90 -11.61 -8.54
CA GLY A 55 19.79 -12.34 -9.15
C GLY A 55 18.45 -11.59 -9.08
N GLU A 56 18.26 -10.68 -8.12
CA GLU A 56 17.07 -9.84 -8.06
C GLU A 56 17.09 -8.78 -9.16
N ILE A 57 18.23 -8.13 -9.42
CA ILE A 57 18.35 -7.17 -10.52
C ILE A 57 18.05 -7.86 -11.85
N GLU A 58 18.63 -9.03 -12.08
CA GLU A 58 18.39 -9.80 -13.30
C GLU A 58 16.92 -10.21 -13.44
N LYS A 59 16.32 -10.75 -12.36
CA LYS A 59 14.91 -11.14 -12.33
C LYS A 59 14.00 -9.93 -12.61
N GLY A 60 14.27 -8.80 -11.99
CA GLY A 60 13.53 -7.55 -12.20
C GLY A 60 13.61 -7.04 -13.62
N MET A 61 14.82 -6.99 -14.19
CA MET A 61 15.02 -6.62 -15.60
C MET A 61 14.27 -7.56 -16.54
N ARG A 62 14.25 -8.86 -16.23
CA ARG A 62 13.51 -9.87 -17.01
C ARG A 62 12.00 -9.63 -16.97
N VAL A 63 11.42 -9.38 -15.79
CA VAL A 63 10.00 -9.03 -15.62
C VAL A 63 9.65 -7.80 -16.48
N LEU A 64 10.42 -6.72 -16.35
CA LEU A 64 10.19 -5.49 -17.11
C LEU A 64 10.39 -5.67 -18.62
N HIS A 65 11.32 -6.54 -19.03
CA HIS A 65 11.54 -6.87 -20.43
C HIS A 65 10.35 -7.65 -21.01
N GLN A 66 9.83 -8.63 -20.27
CA GLN A 66 8.64 -9.39 -20.65
C GLN A 66 7.40 -8.49 -20.79
N SER A 67 7.28 -7.47 -19.94
CA SER A 67 6.25 -6.43 -20.04
C SER A 67 6.52 -5.36 -21.10
N GLY A 68 7.67 -5.41 -21.80
CA GLY A 68 8.03 -4.46 -22.85
C GLY A 68 8.42 -3.05 -22.38
N ILE A 69 8.63 -2.84 -21.07
CA ILE A 69 8.91 -1.52 -20.49
C ILE A 69 10.34 -1.36 -19.96
N LEU A 70 11.21 -2.37 -20.09
CA LEU A 70 12.59 -2.31 -19.59
C LEU A 70 13.35 -1.08 -20.12
N ASN A 71 13.32 -0.84 -21.43
CA ASN A 71 14.02 0.30 -22.03
C ASN A 71 13.49 1.64 -21.53
N SER A 72 12.17 1.73 -21.32
CA SER A 72 11.51 2.90 -20.72
C SER A 72 11.97 3.14 -19.29
N VAL A 73 12.00 2.09 -18.47
CA VAL A 73 12.51 2.19 -17.09
C VAL A 73 13.99 2.58 -17.05
N MET A 74 14.80 2.03 -17.95
CA MET A 74 16.23 2.36 -18.06
C MET A 74 16.50 3.80 -18.51
N SER A 75 15.50 4.49 -19.07
CA SER A 75 15.60 5.92 -19.44
C SER A 75 15.38 6.87 -18.26
N PHE A 76 14.87 6.37 -17.14
CA PHE A 76 14.75 7.14 -15.90
C PHE A 76 16.11 7.32 -15.22
N GLY A 77 16.14 8.08 -14.12
CA GLY A 77 17.35 8.19 -13.31
C GLY A 77 17.79 6.81 -12.81
N ASN A 78 19.09 6.57 -12.73
CA ASN A 78 19.59 5.24 -12.36
C ASN A 78 19.05 4.73 -11.01
N GLN A 79 18.77 5.63 -10.07
CA GLN A 79 18.18 5.29 -8.77
C GLN A 79 16.76 4.73 -8.91
N GLU A 80 15.92 5.41 -9.69
CA GLU A 80 14.55 5.00 -10.03
C GLU A 80 14.55 3.66 -10.79
N ALA A 81 15.47 3.48 -11.75
CA ALA A 81 15.64 2.23 -12.47
C ALA A 81 16.04 1.07 -11.55
N CYS A 82 17.03 1.29 -10.67
CA CYS A 82 17.46 0.29 -9.68
C CYS A 82 16.32 -0.15 -8.75
N LEU A 83 15.56 0.80 -8.21
CA LEU A 83 14.41 0.50 -7.36
C LEU A 83 13.33 -0.25 -8.13
N SER A 84 13.08 0.11 -9.40
CA SER A 84 12.13 -0.59 -10.28
C SER A 84 12.54 -2.05 -10.52
N PHE A 85 13.83 -2.33 -10.72
CA PHE A 85 14.32 -3.70 -10.87
C PHE A 85 14.09 -4.52 -9.60
N VAL A 86 14.53 -4.00 -8.45
CA VAL A 86 14.40 -4.71 -7.17
C VAL A 86 12.94 -4.94 -6.80
N ALA A 87 12.08 -3.92 -6.94
CA ALA A 87 10.64 -4.05 -6.69
C ALA A 87 9.98 -5.08 -7.62
N SER A 88 10.24 -4.99 -8.92
CA SER A 88 9.65 -5.93 -9.90
C SER A 88 10.07 -7.38 -9.66
N ALA A 89 11.30 -7.59 -9.19
CA ALA A 89 11.81 -8.91 -8.83
C ALA A 89 11.10 -9.50 -7.60
N ALA A 90 10.80 -8.65 -6.62
CA ALA A 90 10.22 -9.05 -5.34
C ALA A 90 8.79 -9.54 -5.48
N VAL A 91 8.00 -8.93 -6.38
CA VAL A 91 6.58 -9.27 -6.58
C VAL A 91 6.25 -9.89 -7.95
N GLU A 92 7.26 -10.16 -8.77
CA GLU A 92 7.12 -10.77 -10.11
C GLU A 92 6.14 -10.05 -11.04
N PHE A 93 6.07 -8.72 -10.90
CA PHE A 93 5.18 -7.85 -11.66
C PHE A 93 5.90 -6.58 -12.09
N PRO A 94 5.59 -5.97 -13.24
CA PRO A 94 6.19 -4.70 -13.67
C PRO A 94 5.90 -3.56 -12.67
N VAL A 95 6.85 -3.29 -11.78
CA VAL A 95 6.83 -2.16 -10.84
C VAL A 95 7.78 -1.08 -11.33
N VAL A 96 7.23 0.11 -11.53
CA VAL A 96 7.95 1.33 -11.92
C VAL A 96 8.06 2.23 -10.70
N VAL A 97 9.27 2.53 -10.27
CA VAL A 97 9.53 3.40 -9.12
C VAL A 97 9.94 4.77 -9.62
N LEU A 98 9.21 5.81 -9.20
CA LEU A 98 9.54 7.21 -9.51
C LEU A 98 9.64 8.03 -8.23
N GLU A 99 10.50 9.04 -8.22
CA GLU A 99 10.56 9.98 -7.10
C GLU A 99 9.49 11.07 -7.22
N LYS A 100 8.84 11.39 -6.09
CA LYS A 100 7.95 12.54 -5.92
C LYS A 100 8.76 13.82 -5.90
N ARG A 101 9.10 14.36 -7.07
CA ARG A 101 9.84 15.61 -7.21
C ARG A 101 9.00 16.66 -7.92
N LEU A 102 8.98 17.87 -7.37
CA LEU A 102 8.57 19.05 -8.11
C LEU A 102 9.64 19.42 -9.15
N PRO A 103 9.28 20.10 -10.25
CA PRO A 103 10.24 20.54 -11.26
C PRO A 103 11.30 21.43 -10.62
N LYS A 104 12.53 21.34 -11.09
CA LYS A 104 13.64 22.18 -10.61
C LYS A 104 13.67 23.60 -11.23
N ASP A 105 12.72 23.97 -12.09
CA ASP A 105 12.86 25.15 -12.97
C ASP A 105 12.21 26.48 -12.47
N ASP A 106 13.06 27.52 -12.46
CA ASP A 106 12.97 28.99 -12.56
C ASP A 106 11.73 29.81 -12.13
N LYS A 107 10.53 29.26 -12.09
CA LYS A 107 9.38 29.96 -11.53
C LYS A 107 9.30 29.61 -10.06
N GLN A 108 9.70 30.53 -9.19
CA GLN A 108 9.37 30.47 -7.77
C GLN A 108 7.85 30.46 -7.62
N TRP A 109 7.25 29.28 -7.61
CA TRP A 109 5.91 29.10 -7.09
C TRP A 109 5.95 29.55 -5.63
N SER A 110 4.99 30.36 -5.19
CA SER A 110 4.96 30.74 -3.79
C SER A 110 4.83 29.48 -2.93
N GLN A 111 5.52 29.44 -1.79
CA GLN A 111 5.51 28.29 -0.90
C GLN A 111 4.07 27.89 -0.53
N ALA A 112 3.13 28.84 -0.48
CA ALA A 112 1.71 28.57 -0.24
C ALA A 112 1.03 27.79 -1.38
N VAL A 113 1.39 28.05 -2.64
CA VAL A 113 0.84 27.31 -3.79
C VAL A 113 1.50 25.93 -3.91
N VAL A 114 2.82 25.85 -3.65
CA VAL A 114 3.52 24.57 -3.52
C VAL A 114 2.86 23.73 -2.41
N ASN A 115 2.66 24.29 -1.23
CA ASN A 115 2.06 23.55 -0.12
C ASN A 115 0.59 23.16 -0.36
N ARG A 116 -0.17 23.91 -1.17
CA ARG A 116 -1.60 23.60 -1.47
C ARG A 116 -1.82 22.70 -2.68
N LEU A 117 -0.95 22.76 -3.69
CA LEU A 117 -1.15 22.09 -4.98
C LEU A 117 -0.03 21.10 -5.31
N SER A 118 0.99 20.96 -4.46
CA SER A 118 2.14 20.07 -4.70
C SER A 118 1.70 18.67 -5.09
N ASP A 119 0.71 18.09 -4.41
CA ASP A 119 0.26 16.73 -4.71
C ASP A 119 -0.42 16.62 -6.08
N PHE A 120 -1.24 17.61 -6.46
CA PHE A 120 -1.79 17.64 -7.82
C PHE A 120 -0.68 17.80 -8.87
N VAL A 121 0.25 18.72 -8.64
CA VAL A 121 1.36 18.98 -9.56
C VAL A 121 2.28 17.76 -9.70
N VAL A 122 2.65 17.12 -8.59
CA VAL A 122 3.49 15.91 -8.57
C VAL A 122 2.83 14.77 -9.33
N ARG A 123 1.53 14.54 -9.15
CA ARG A 123 0.78 13.50 -9.89
C ARG A 123 0.74 13.78 -11.37
N GLU A 124 0.44 15.01 -11.76
CA GLU A 124 0.40 15.42 -13.16
C GLU A 124 1.77 15.21 -13.82
N LEU A 125 2.85 15.60 -13.14
CA LEU A 125 4.21 15.40 -13.62
C LEU A 125 4.58 13.92 -13.71
N ILE A 126 4.19 13.09 -12.73
CA ILE A 126 4.39 11.64 -12.81
C ILE A 126 3.63 11.06 -14.01
N ALA A 127 2.37 11.46 -14.22
CA ALA A 127 1.57 11.01 -15.36
C ALA A 127 2.23 11.38 -16.70
N GLU A 128 2.78 12.59 -16.79
CA GLU A 128 3.54 13.06 -17.94
C GLU A 128 4.83 12.28 -18.14
N ARG A 129 5.64 12.09 -17.10
CA ARG A 129 6.90 11.31 -17.13
C ARG A 129 6.67 9.88 -17.59
N LEU A 130 5.64 9.20 -17.07
CA LEU A 130 5.27 7.86 -17.50
C LEU A 130 4.84 7.84 -18.97
N THR A 131 4.05 8.83 -19.38
CA THR A 131 3.58 8.95 -20.76
C THR A 131 4.73 9.20 -21.74
N GLU A 132 5.71 10.01 -21.36
CA GLU A 132 6.92 10.28 -22.16
C GLU A 132 7.81 9.05 -22.29
N ALA A 133 7.87 8.24 -21.23
CA ALA A 133 8.53 6.93 -21.26
C ALA A 133 7.69 5.85 -21.97
N GLU A 134 6.55 6.19 -22.58
CA GLU A 134 5.63 5.26 -23.23
C GLU A 134 5.06 4.16 -22.29
N ILE A 135 5.05 4.40 -20.98
CA ILE A 135 4.50 3.50 -19.96
C ILE A 135 3.01 3.84 -19.73
N ASN A 136 2.14 2.83 -19.86
CA ASN A 136 0.72 2.93 -19.48
C ASN A 136 0.44 1.98 -18.31
N ILE A 137 0.22 2.53 -17.13
CA ILE A 137 -0.09 1.74 -15.92
C ILE A 137 -1.37 0.91 -16.11
N ARG A 138 -2.35 1.48 -16.84
CA ARG A 138 -3.68 0.89 -17.00
C ARG A 138 -3.73 -0.23 -18.04
N GLN A 139 -2.75 -0.36 -18.94
CA GLN A 139 -2.82 -1.33 -20.04
C GLN A 139 -1.47 -1.99 -20.33
N PRO A 140 -1.43 -3.33 -20.48
CA PRO A 140 -0.18 -4.11 -20.59
C PRO A 140 0.57 -4.00 -21.93
N VAL A 141 0.11 -3.22 -22.91
CA VAL A 141 0.69 -3.19 -24.27
C VAL A 141 0.79 -1.75 -24.80
N PRO A 142 1.89 -1.35 -25.47
CA PRO A 142 1.93 -0.07 -26.17
C PRO A 142 0.89 -0.06 -27.30
N LEU A 143 -0.03 0.91 -27.23
CA LEU A 143 -0.96 1.25 -28.32
C LEU A 143 -0.18 1.71 -29.59
N THR A 144 -0.87 1.94 -30.70
CA THR A 144 -0.25 2.36 -31.98
C THR A 144 -0.15 3.89 -32.16
N LYS A 145 0.86 4.33 -32.93
CA LYS A 145 1.69 5.54 -32.76
C LYS A 145 1.15 6.97 -33.06
N LYS A 146 -0.15 7.30 -33.12
CA LYS A 146 -0.53 8.72 -33.36
C LYS A 146 -1.66 9.30 -32.51
N THR A 147 -2.49 8.46 -31.92
CA THR A 147 -3.56 8.85 -30.98
C THR A 147 -3.23 8.48 -29.53
N GLN A 148 -2.00 8.02 -29.29
CA GLN A 148 -1.57 7.30 -28.10
C GLN A 148 -1.14 8.21 -26.94
N LYS A 149 -0.35 9.27 -27.16
CA LYS A 149 0.17 10.09 -26.05
C LYS A 149 -0.94 10.69 -25.18
N ARG A 150 -2.00 11.25 -25.80
CA ARG A 150 -3.14 11.83 -25.07
C ARG A 150 -3.94 10.77 -24.32
N ARG A 151 -4.10 9.57 -24.90
CA ARG A 151 -4.81 8.46 -24.26
C ARG A 151 -4.01 7.89 -23.10
N THR A 152 -2.72 7.61 -23.29
CA THR A 152 -1.80 7.17 -22.23
C THR A 152 -1.75 8.17 -21.08
N LEU A 153 -1.65 9.47 -21.37
CA LEU A 153 -1.71 10.50 -20.32
C LEU A 153 -3.04 10.47 -19.57
N SER A 154 -4.16 10.36 -20.30
CA SER A 154 -5.48 10.26 -19.67
C SER A 154 -5.64 9.00 -18.83
N ASP A 155 -5.09 7.87 -19.27
CA ASP A 155 -5.14 6.60 -18.56
C ASP A 155 -4.27 6.64 -17.31
N ASN A 156 -3.03 7.13 -17.41
CA ASN A 156 -2.14 7.33 -16.26
C ASN A 156 -2.76 8.30 -15.26
N ARG A 157 -3.30 9.45 -15.70
CA ARG A 157 -4.05 10.37 -14.83
C ARG A 157 -5.22 9.69 -14.13
N ALA A 158 -5.94 8.80 -14.81
CA ALA A 158 -7.08 8.11 -14.22
C ALA A 158 -6.66 7.13 -13.12
N VAL A 159 -5.52 6.44 -13.28
CA VAL A 159 -4.97 5.54 -12.25
C VAL A 159 -4.40 6.36 -11.07
N LEU A 160 -3.73 7.48 -11.34
CA LEU A 160 -3.15 8.37 -10.32
C LEU A 160 -4.20 9.30 -9.66
N PHE A 161 -5.47 9.19 -10.04
CA PHE A 161 -6.51 10.02 -9.47
C PHE A 161 -6.90 9.48 -8.09
N GLY A 162 -6.43 10.13 -7.03
CA GLY A 162 -6.79 9.77 -5.66
C GLY A 162 -5.59 9.57 -4.75
N THR A 163 -4.46 9.13 -5.31
CA THR A 163 -3.22 8.80 -4.60
C THR A 163 -2.50 10.05 -4.06
N ASN A 164 -3.03 10.67 -3.00
CA ASN A 164 -2.84 12.12 -2.82
C ASN A 164 -2.37 12.61 -1.46
N GLN A 165 -2.19 11.76 -0.44
CA GLN A 165 -1.92 12.29 0.92
C GLN A 165 -0.76 11.64 1.66
N ASP A 166 -0.27 10.49 1.20
CA ASP A 166 0.81 9.79 1.89
C ASP A 166 2.19 10.20 1.36
N ARG A 167 3.19 10.14 2.25
CA ARG A 167 4.58 10.52 1.99
C ARG A 167 5.11 9.81 0.75
N SER A 168 4.95 8.49 0.69
CA SER A 168 5.06 7.67 -0.51
C SER A 168 3.70 7.02 -0.82
N TYR A 169 3.47 6.59 -2.05
CA TYR A 169 2.25 5.89 -2.42
C TYR A 169 2.49 4.95 -3.60
N SER A 170 1.56 4.04 -3.82
CA SER A 170 1.51 3.15 -4.98
C SER A 170 0.23 3.35 -5.78
N ALA A 171 0.31 3.07 -7.08
CA ALA A 171 -0.83 3.10 -7.99
C ALA A 171 -0.76 1.89 -8.92
N ALA A 172 -1.55 0.86 -8.61
CA ALA A 172 -1.56 -0.38 -9.36
C ALA A 172 -2.56 -0.31 -10.54
N GLY A 173 -2.11 -0.70 -11.72
CA GLY A 173 -2.98 -1.02 -12.85
C GLY A 173 -2.62 -2.39 -13.41
N PRO A 174 -3.42 -2.93 -14.35
CA PRO A 174 -3.16 -4.27 -14.89
C PRO A 174 -1.95 -4.31 -15.84
N GLY A 175 -1.41 -3.15 -16.25
CA GLY A 175 -0.22 -3.09 -17.12
C GLY A 175 1.09 -2.97 -16.35
N ALA A 176 1.09 -2.18 -15.29
CA ALA A 176 2.22 -1.96 -14.40
C ALA A 176 1.71 -1.45 -13.04
N CYS A 177 2.59 -1.36 -12.05
CA CYS A 177 2.34 -0.62 -10.83
C CYS A 177 3.34 0.52 -10.73
N LEU A 178 2.89 1.71 -10.34
CA LEU A 178 3.77 2.79 -9.92
C LEU A 178 4.00 2.69 -8.42
N VAL A 179 5.24 2.88 -7.97
CA VAL A 179 5.57 3.27 -6.60
C VAL A 179 6.21 4.66 -6.64
N ALA A 180 5.52 5.65 -6.10
CA ALA A 180 5.98 7.02 -5.98
C ALA A 180 6.65 7.22 -4.61
N THR A 181 7.98 7.32 -4.61
CA THR A 181 8.77 7.43 -3.37
C THR A 181 9.05 8.88 -2.98
N HIS A 182 9.03 9.18 -1.69
CA HIS A 182 9.46 10.48 -1.19
C HIS A 182 10.98 10.66 -1.36
N PRO A 183 11.46 11.86 -1.75
CA PRO A 183 12.89 12.07 -2.03
C PRO A 183 13.77 12.14 -0.78
N THR A 184 13.22 12.59 0.36
CA THR A 184 13.95 12.72 1.64
C THR A 184 13.68 11.53 2.54
N SER A 185 14.55 11.28 3.53
CA SER A 185 14.36 10.20 4.51
C SER A 185 13.25 10.49 5.51
N MET A 186 12.65 9.44 6.07
CA MET A 186 11.51 9.55 7.00
C MET A 186 11.85 10.43 8.20
N THR A 187 13.04 10.22 8.76
CA THR A 187 13.51 10.94 9.95
C THR A 187 13.90 12.39 9.69
N SER A 188 14.09 12.79 8.43
CA SER A 188 14.25 14.20 8.05
C SER A 188 12.91 14.88 7.76
N ASP A 189 11.93 14.11 7.27
CA ASP A 189 10.65 14.62 6.81
C ASP A 189 9.60 14.72 7.93
N LEU A 190 9.42 13.65 8.71
CA LEU A 190 8.39 13.57 9.75
C LEU A 190 8.49 14.67 10.83
N PRO A 191 9.67 15.09 11.32
CA PRO A 191 9.75 16.18 12.29
C PRO A 191 9.18 17.50 11.75
N THR A 192 9.19 17.69 10.43
CA THR A 192 8.73 18.92 9.78
C THR A 192 7.29 18.80 9.30
N GLN A 193 6.93 17.69 8.64
CA GLN A 193 5.60 17.49 8.05
C GLN A 193 4.57 16.97 9.05
N ASN A 194 5.00 16.14 10.01
CA ASN A 194 4.13 15.52 11.01
C ASN A 194 4.74 15.64 12.43
N PRO A 195 5.01 16.87 12.92
CA PRO A 195 5.75 17.10 14.16
C PRO A 195 5.09 16.45 15.38
N TYR A 196 3.75 16.37 15.41
CA TYR A 196 3.03 15.76 16.53
C TYR A 196 3.18 14.25 16.55
N VAL A 197 3.10 13.58 15.39
CA VAL A 197 3.38 12.14 15.30
C VAL A 197 4.81 11.86 15.75
N TRP A 198 5.77 12.67 15.27
CA TRP A 198 7.17 12.55 15.67
C TRP A 198 7.40 12.79 17.16
N SER A 199 6.60 13.64 17.80
CA SER A 199 6.68 13.89 19.24
C SER A 199 6.07 12.79 20.12
N LEU A 200 5.22 11.92 19.55
CA LEU A 200 4.56 10.84 20.26
C LEU A 200 5.38 9.54 20.32
N ILE A 201 6.47 9.46 19.57
CA ILE A 201 7.39 8.33 19.57
C ILE A 201 8.63 8.63 20.43
N GLY A 202 9.16 7.59 21.07
CA GLY A 202 10.36 7.65 21.89
C GLY A 202 11.64 7.88 21.09
N ASP A 203 12.73 8.22 21.76
CA ASP A 203 14.02 8.43 21.11
C ASP A 203 14.62 7.12 20.61
N SER A 204 14.39 6.02 21.34
CA SER A 204 14.80 4.67 20.89
C SER A 204 14.07 4.24 19.61
N GLU A 205 12.79 4.58 19.47
CA GLU A 205 12.03 4.38 18.23
C GLU A 205 12.55 5.25 17.11
N LYS A 206 12.83 6.53 17.35
CA LYS A 206 13.34 7.45 16.32
C LYS A 206 14.67 6.96 15.76
N GLU A 207 15.57 6.47 16.62
CA GLU A 207 16.84 5.86 16.20
C GLU A 207 16.61 4.61 15.34
N SER A 208 15.67 3.76 15.74
CA SER A 208 15.31 2.56 14.98
C SER A 208 14.68 2.92 13.63
N LEU A 209 13.76 3.90 13.59
CA LEU A 209 13.12 4.41 12.37
C LEU A 209 14.11 5.10 11.42
N ALA A 210 15.22 5.64 11.93
CA ALA A 210 16.32 6.13 11.09
C ALA A 210 16.96 5.03 10.23
N GLN A 211 16.90 3.78 10.70
CA GLN A 211 17.43 2.62 9.98
C GLN A 211 16.35 1.93 9.14
N ILE A 212 15.13 1.81 9.69
CA ILE A 212 14.09 0.95 9.12
C ILE A 212 12.93 1.70 8.45
N GLY A 213 12.79 3.01 8.65
CA GLY A 213 11.62 3.77 8.19
C GLY A 213 11.49 3.84 6.67
N ASP A 214 12.55 4.24 5.97
CA ASP A 214 12.56 4.28 4.49
C ASP A 214 12.37 2.90 3.83
N PRO A 215 13.01 1.81 4.30
CA PRO A 215 12.79 0.50 3.70
C PRO A 215 11.43 -0.09 4.06
N MET A 216 10.91 0.16 5.27
CA MET A 216 9.53 -0.21 5.62
C MET A 216 8.53 0.47 4.67
N GLU A 217 8.63 1.78 4.48
CA GLU A 217 7.76 2.52 3.58
C GLU A 217 7.86 2.01 2.14
N PHE A 218 9.09 1.79 1.64
CA PHE A 218 9.28 1.30 0.27
C PHE A 218 8.65 -0.08 0.05
N TRP A 219 8.93 -1.05 0.93
CA TRP A 219 8.39 -2.40 0.78
C TRP A 219 6.89 -2.47 1.04
N HIS A 220 6.35 -1.60 1.90
CA HIS A 220 4.92 -1.45 2.11
C HIS A 220 4.22 -1.03 0.79
N GLU A 221 4.75 -0.02 0.09
CA GLU A 221 4.17 0.39 -1.19
C GLU A 221 4.37 -0.64 -2.31
N VAL A 222 5.46 -1.42 -2.27
CA VAL A 222 5.64 -2.54 -3.21
C VAL A 222 4.61 -3.65 -2.95
N ALA A 223 4.23 -3.90 -1.69
CA ALA A 223 3.18 -4.88 -1.36
C ALA A 223 1.82 -4.51 -1.97
N HIS A 224 1.48 -3.21 -1.97
CA HIS A 224 0.27 -2.69 -2.62
C HIS A 224 0.22 -2.93 -4.13
N CYS A 225 1.36 -3.11 -4.79
CA CYS A 225 1.39 -3.40 -6.23
C CYS A 225 0.88 -4.80 -6.59
N GLN A 226 1.07 -5.78 -5.69
CA GLN A 226 0.71 -7.18 -5.90
C GLN A 226 0.34 -7.83 -4.55
N PRO A 227 -0.83 -7.46 -3.99
CA PRO A 227 -1.25 -7.94 -2.68
C PRO A 227 -1.44 -9.47 -2.63
N GLU A 228 -1.84 -10.09 -3.73
CA GLU A 228 -1.95 -11.56 -3.82
C GLU A 228 -0.59 -12.26 -3.66
N TYR A 229 0.48 -11.65 -4.18
CA TYR A 229 1.83 -12.16 -4.00
C TYR A 229 2.24 -12.07 -2.52
N ALA A 230 2.06 -10.90 -1.90
CA ALA A 230 2.34 -10.70 -0.48
C ALA A 230 1.55 -11.68 0.41
N LEU A 231 0.26 -11.87 0.10
CA LEU A 231 -0.63 -12.81 0.77
C LEU A 231 -0.12 -14.26 0.68
N ASN A 232 0.30 -14.70 -0.50
CA ASN A 232 0.80 -16.04 -0.71
C ASN A 232 2.17 -16.27 -0.06
N ASP A 233 3.03 -15.26 -0.08
CA ASP A 233 4.36 -15.29 0.50
C ASP A 233 4.34 -15.29 2.04
N LEU A 234 3.25 -14.81 2.65
CA LEU A 234 3.03 -14.78 4.11
C LEU A 234 2.12 -15.90 4.64
N ALA A 235 1.35 -16.55 3.77
CA ALA A 235 0.23 -17.44 4.11
C ALA A 235 0.49 -18.54 5.14
N ALA A 236 1.74 -18.97 5.31
CA ALA A 236 2.09 -20.06 6.23
C ALA A 236 2.38 -19.60 7.66
N ASN A 237 2.74 -18.32 7.86
CA ASN A 237 3.39 -17.87 9.10
C ASN A 237 2.91 -16.52 9.63
N ASP A 238 1.93 -15.87 8.99
CA ASP A 238 1.47 -14.54 9.39
C ASP A 238 -0.05 -14.46 9.56
N GLY A 239 -0.46 -13.82 10.65
CA GLY A 239 -1.85 -13.71 11.04
C GLY A 239 -2.69 -12.78 10.15
N SER A 240 -2.08 -11.72 9.61
CA SER A 240 -2.78 -10.80 8.69
C SER A 240 -3.08 -11.49 7.36
N ALA A 241 -2.15 -12.31 6.87
CA ALA A 241 -2.36 -13.13 5.68
C ALA A 241 -3.43 -14.22 5.90
N SER A 242 -3.42 -14.86 7.08
CA SER A 242 -4.44 -15.85 7.47
C SER A 242 -5.84 -15.22 7.55
N GLU A 243 -5.97 -14.06 8.18
CA GLU A 243 -7.25 -13.37 8.30
C GLU A 243 -7.74 -12.88 6.94
N MET A 244 -6.88 -12.31 6.09
CA MET A 244 -7.27 -11.86 4.76
C MET A 244 -7.74 -13.03 3.88
N LYS A 245 -7.12 -14.21 3.96
CA LYS A 245 -7.61 -15.44 3.30
C LYS A 245 -8.95 -15.90 3.85
N SER A 246 -9.11 -15.89 5.16
CA SER A 246 -10.35 -16.28 5.84
C SER A 246 -11.49 -15.34 5.47
N TRP A 247 -11.24 -14.04 5.47
CA TRP A 247 -12.16 -13.00 5.03
C TRP A 247 -12.56 -13.19 3.57
N ALA A 248 -11.60 -13.36 2.65
CA ALA A 248 -11.88 -13.60 1.23
C ALA A 248 -12.73 -14.87 1.01
N THR A 249 -12.45 -15.93 1.77
CA THR A 249 -13.21 -17.19 1.73
C THR A 249 -14.65 -17.00 2.21
N ARG A 250 -14.86 -16.29 3.33
CA ARG A 250 -16.20 -15.97 3.85
C ARG A 250 -17.01 -15.18 2.82
N ARG A 251 -16.39 -14.18 2.18
CA ARG A 251 -17.04 -13.36 1.16
C ARG A 251 -17.38 -14.13 -0.09
N ASN A 252 -16.46 -14.93 -0.62
CA ASN A 252 -16.75 -15.82 -1.75
C ASN A 252 -17.95 -16.74 -1.45
N LYS A 253 -18.03 -17.30 -0.23
CA LYS A 253 -19.15 -18.13 0.19
C LYS A 253 -20.47 -17.35 0.26
N GLU A 254 -20.47 -16.14 0.81
CA GLU A 254 -21.65 -15.27 0.87
C GLU A 254 -22.13 -14.86 -0.53
N ALA A 255 -21.20 -14.50 -1.41
CA ALA A 255 -21.51 -14.16 -2.79
C ALA A 255 -22.08 -15.37 -3.56
N GLN A 256 -21.52 -16.56 -3.36
CA GLN A 256 -22.02 -17.80 -3.96
C GLN A 256 -23.41 -18.19 -3.43
N ALA A 257 -23.75 -17.84 -2.19
CA ALA A 257 -25.10 -18.03 -1.65
C ALA A 257 -26.14 -17.15 -2.37
N CYS A 258 -25.71 -16.02 -2.94
CA CYS A 258 -26.53 -15.05 -3.66
C CYS A 258 -26.37 -15.20 -5.19
N ARG A 259 -26.90 -16.26 -5.82
CA ARG A 259 -26.75 -16.57 -7.27
C ARG A 259 -25.27 -16.53 -7.72
N PRO A 260 -24.57 -17.68 -7.77
CA PRO A 260 -23.11 -17.75 -7.95
C PRO A 260 -22.51 -16.85 -9.06
N GLU A 261 -23.16 -16.80 -10.23
CA GLU A 261 -22.71 -16.01 -11.39
C GLU A 261 -22.76 -14.49 -11.16
N VAL A 262 -23.69 -14.03 -10.32
CA VAL A 262 -23.86 -12.61 -9.95
C VAL A 262 -22.95 -12.27 -8.77
N GLY A 263 -22.81 -13.18 -7.81
CA GLY A 263 -21.95 -13.02 -6.64
C GLY A 263 -20.47 -12.85 -6.98
N ASP A 264 -19.91 -13.73 -7.82
CA ASP A 264 -18.49 -13.68 -8.19
C ASP A 264 -18.16 -12.41 -8.99
N ALA A 265 -19.08 -11.98 -9.87
CA ALA A 265 -18.96 -10.73 -10.62
C ALA A 265 -19.01 -9.50 -9.69
N LEU A 266 -19.87 -9.54 -8.66
CA LEU A 266 -20.00 -8.46 -7.66
C LEU A 266 -18.77 -8.34 -6.77
N LEU A 267 -18.21 -9.45 -6.29
CA LEU A 267 -16.97 -9.43 -5.51
C LEU A 267 -15.78 -8.97 -6.35
N SER A 268 -15.65 -9.48 -7.57
CA SER A 268 -14.58 -9.07 -8.49
C SER A 268 -14.69 -7.59 -8.82
N GLN A 269 -15.89 -7.08 -9.04
CA GLN A 269 -16.14 -5.67 -9.25
C GLN A 269 -15.81 -4.87 -7.99
N MET A 270 -16.22 -5.32 -6.81
CA MET A 270 -15.94 -4.64 -5.54
C MET A 270 -14.45 -4.58 -5.22
N HIS A 271 -13.71 -5.69 -5.31
CA HIS A 271 -12.26 -5.73 -5.13
C HIS A 271 -11.56 -4.84 -6.17
N SER A 272 -11.92 -4.98 -7.44
CA SER A 272 -11.36 -4.12 -8.49
C SER A 272 -11.67 -2.64 -8.24
N GLN A 273 -12.87 -2.28 -7.79
CA GLN A 273 -13.22 -0.90 -7.46
C GLN A 273 -12.47 -0.40 -6.23
N LEU A 274 -12.25 -1.25 -5.23
CA LEU A 274 -11.50 -0.94 -4.01
C LEU A 274 -10.01 -0.73 -4.27
N GLU A 275 -9.40 -1.59 -5.06
CA GLU A 275 -8.01 -1.49 -5.47
C GLU A 275 -7.79 -0.30 -6.41
N SER A 276 -8.69 -0.09 -7.38
CA SER A 276 -8.55 0.99 -8.37
C SER A 276 -8.99 2.37 -7.87
N HIS A 277 -9.62 2.45 -6.69
CA HIS A 277 -10.05 3.71 -6.09
C HIS A 277 -9.85 3.68 -4.56
N SER A 278 -8.70 3.18 -4.11
CA SER A 278 -8.30 3.17 -2.69
C SER A 278 -8.54 4.50 -2.00
N ASP A 279 -8.36 5.60 -2.75
CA ASP A 279 -8.39 6.96 -2.22
C ASP A 279 -9.63 7.75 -2.68
N ASN A 280 -10.53 7.10 -3.43
CA ASN A 280 -11.91 7.55 -3.59
C ASN A 280 -12.86 6.40 -3.24
N PRO A 281 -12.85 5.98 -1.96
CA PRO A 281 -13.61 4.84 -1.52
C PRO A 281 -15.12 5.12 -1.64
N THR A 282 -15.56 6.39 -1.74
CA THR A 282 -16.94 6.77 -2.10
C THR A 282 -17.33 6.39 -3.52
N LYS A 283 -16.44 6.57 -4.50
CA LYS A 283 -16.67 6.14 -5.89
C LYS A 283 -16.66 4.62 -5.97
N ALA A 284 -15.73 3.96 -5.26
CA ALA A 284 -15.70 2.51 -5.15
C ALA A 284 -17.01 1.97 -4.53
N LEU A 285 -17.43 2.54 -3.42
CA LEU A 285 -18.66 2.21 -2.69
C LEU A 285 -19.89 2.46 -3.55
N ASN A 286 -20.02 3.63 -4.19
CA ASN A 286 -21.17 3.94 -5.05
C ASN A 286 -21.25 3.01 -6.26
N ASN A 287 -20.11 2.65 -6.86
CA ASN A 287 -20.07 1.72 -7.98
C ASN A 287 -20.42 0.29 -7.54
N THR A 288 -19.99 -0.11 -6.34
CA THR A 288 -20.33 -1.40 -5.73
C THR A 288 -21.81 -1.48 -5.34
N LEU A 289 -22.34 -0.44 -4.69
CA LEU A 289 -23.76 -0.33 -4.35
C LEU A 289 -24.68 -0.33 -5.59
N LYS A 290 -24.25 0.34 -6.67
CA LYS A 290 -24.97 0.34 -7.96
C LYS A 290 -25.01 -1.05 -8.60
N ALA A 291 -24.02 -1.90 -8.33
CA ALA A 291 -23.99 -3.26 -8.84
C ALA A 291 -25.01 -4.17 -8.11
N GLY A 292 -25.49 -3.77 -6.92
CA GLY A 292 -26.50 -4.47 -6.13
C GLY A 292 -25.93 -5.52 -5.17
N GLY A 293 -26.77 -6.13 -4.33
CA GLY A 293 -26.39 -7.29 -3.51
C GLY A 293 -25.78 -7.01 -2.13
N PHE A 294 -25.48 -5.74 -1.79
CA PHE A 294 -24.94 -5.37 -0.48
C PHE A 294 -25.84 -4.38 0.27
N ASN A 295 -25.95 -4.55 1.58
CA ASN A 295 -26.62 -3.57 2.44
C ASN A 295 -25.75 -2.33 2.56
N LYS A 296 -26.27 -1.17 2.15
CA LYS A 296 -25.60 0.14 2.28
C LYS A 296 -25.09 0.39 3.70
N GLY A 297 -25.78 -0.15 4.70
CA GLY A 297 -25.41 0.01 6.11
C GLY A 297 -24.14 -0.73 6.54
N ASP A 298 -23.78 -1.84 5.91
CA ASP A 298 -22.66 -2.69 6.32
C ASP A 298 -21.40 -2.44 5.48
N MET A 299 -21.54 -1.74 4.36
CA MET A 299 -20.46 -1.46 3.42
C MET A 299 -19.37 -0.54 3.99
N GLN A 300 -19.70 0.37 4.91
CA GLN A 300 -18.71 1.27 5.52
C GLN A 300 -17.75 0.48 6.40
N ASP A 301 -18.26 -0.27 7.38
CA ASP A 301 -17.46 -1.15 8.23
C ASP A 301 -16.69 -2.19 7.41
N TYR A 302 -17.30 -2.71 6.34
CA TYR A 302 -16.65 -3.59 5.39
C TYR A 302 -15.42 -2.94 4.73
N HIS A 303 -15.55 -1.70 4.24
CA HIS A 303 -14.45 -0.97 3.62
C HIS A 303 -13.34 -0.66 4.63
N THR A 304 -13.71 -0.19 5.83
CA THR A 304 -12.75 0.09 6.91
C THR A 304 -11.98 -1.17 7.30
N HIS A 305 -12.66 -2.30 7.42
CA HIS A 305 -12.03 -3.58 7.74
C HIS A 305 -11.15 -4.11 6.60
N TRP A 306 -11.63 -4.08 5.35
CA TRP A 306 -10.79 -4.46 4.21
C TRP A 306 -9.52 -3.60 4.16
N ARG A 307 -9.65 -2.28 4.40
CA ARG A 307 -8.50 -1.38 4.43
C ARG A 307 -7.51 -1.74 5.54
N LEU A 308 -8.00 -2.05 6.74
CA LEU A 308 -7.16 -2.55 7.84
C LEU A 308 -6.37 -3.80 7.41
N LEU A 309 -7.07 -4.81 6.87
CA LEU A 309 -6.45 -6.08 6.47
C LEU A 309 -5.40 -5.87 5.37
N PHE A 310 -5.71 -5.03 4.39
CA PHE A 310 -4.83 -4.73 3.27
C PHE A 310 -3.54 -4.04 3.74
N GLU A 311 -3.68 -3.01 4.57
CA GLU A 311 -2.57 -2.23 5.10
C GLU A 311 -1.71 -3.06 6.08
N ALA A 312 -2.36 -3.92 6.88
CA ALA A 312 -1.65 -4.81 7.78
C ALA A 312 -0.90 -5.92 7.03
N LEU A 313 -1.46 -6.46 5.94
CA LEU A 313 -0.75 -7.37 5.05
C LEU A 313 0.51 -6.70 4.48
N SER A 314 0.38 -5.46 4.01
CA SER A 314 1.50 -4.68 3.47
C SER A 314 2.57 -4.42 4.51
N ASP A 315 2.18 -4.03 5.73
CA ASP A 315 3.11 -3.85 6.86
C ASP A 315 3.82 -5.16 7.23
N ALA A 316 3.10 -6.28 7.30
CA ALA A 316 3.67 -7.59 7.59
C ALA A 316 4.68 -8.02 6.51
N TRP A 317 4.34 -7.81 5.24
CA TRP A 317 5.24 -8.15 4.14
C TRP A 317 6.46 -7.24 4.12
N ALA A 318 6.29 -5.95 4.40
CA ALA A 318 7.40 -5.02 4.55
C ALA A 318 8.35 -5.42 5.67
N LYS A 319 7.84 -5.80 6.86
CA LYS A 319 8.67 -6.33 7.97
C LYS A 319 9.49 -7.54 7.53
N LYS A 320 8.85 -8.49 6.83
CA LYS A 320 9.52 -9.67 6.27
C LYS A 320 10.64 -9.29 5.30
N GLN A 321 10.40 -8.35 4.39
CA GLN A 321 11.43 -7.88 3.45
C GLN A 321 12.58 -7.18 4.16
N VAL A 322 12.29 -6.30 5.12
CA VAL A 322 13.31 -5.60 5.92
C VAL A 322 14.20 -6.59 6.70
N GLU A 323 13.60 -7.62 7.28
CA GLU A 323 14.32 -8.68 8.00
C GLU A 323 15.17 -9.55 7.08
N ALA A 324 14.58 -10.06 5.99
CA ALA A 324 15.29 -10.89 5.00
C ALA A 324 16.51 -10.18 4.39
N ARG A 325 16.49 -8.85 4.40
CA ARG A 325 17.53 -8.00 3.82
C ARG A 325 18.55 -7.50 4.84
N GLY A 326 18.48 -8.01 6.07
CA GLY A 326 19.43 -7.74 7.15
C GLY A 326 19.47 -6.28 7.57
N VAL A 327 18.38 -5.54 7.35
CA VAL A 327 18.24 -4.14 7.78
C VAL A 327 17.94 -4.11 9.29
N TYR A 328 17.06 -5.00 9.74
CA TYR A 328 16.64 -5.08 11.13
C TYR A 328 16.26 -6.51 11.48
N SER A 329 16.67 -6.97 12.66
CA SER A 329 16.20 -8.23 13.24
C SER A 329 15.44 -7.91 14.51
N ALA A 330 14.13 -8.10 14.52
CA ALA A 330 13.35 -7.92 15.73
C ALA A 330 13.71 -9.03 16.73
N ARG A 331 14.31 -8.67 17.88
CA ARG A 331 14.41 -9.60 19.02
C ARG A 331 13.07 -9.63 19.74
N HIS A 332 12.28 -10.66 19.49
CA HIS A 332 10.98 -10.86 20.12
C HIS A 332 11.17 -11.44 21.53
N CYS A 333 11.16 -10.58 22.53
CA CYS A 333 10.94 -10.97 23.92
C CYS A 333 9.73 -10.15 24.42
N GLY A 334 8.51 -10.62 24.22
CA GLY A 334 7.33 -9.86 24.64
C GLY A 334 6.03 -10.65 24.56
N ALA A 335 5.09 -10.33 25.46
CA ALA A 335 3.72 -10.83 25.43
C ALA A 335 2.94 -10.24 24.24
N ASP A 336 1.91 -10.96 23.78
CA ASP A 336 1.09 -10.69 22.58
C ASP A 336 0.37 -9.31 22.54
N GLN A 337 0.50 -8.50 23.59
CA GLN A 337 -0.16 -7.19 23.74
C GLN A 337 0.78 -5.99 23.63
N LEU A 338 2.08 -6.23 23.41
CA LEU A 338 3.07 -5.17 23.20
C LEU A 338 3.14 -4.78 21.73
N LEU A 339 3.58 -3.55 21.45
CA LEU A 339 4.01 -3.12 20.12
C LEU A 339 5.54 -3.28 20.03
N PRO A 340 6.06 -4.45 19.61
CA PRO A 340 7.49 -4.73 19.64
C PRO A 340 8.23 -4.00 18.51
N HIS A 341 7.57 -3.75 17.38
CA HIS A 341 8.22 -3.18 16.21
C HIS A 341 8.11 -1.64 16.21
N PRO A 342 9.20 -0.90 15.94
CA PRO A 342 9.17 0.57 15.90
C PRO A 342 8.17 1.13 14.87
N TRP A 343 7.96 0.41 13.77
CA TRP A 343 6.93 0.75 12.79
C TRP A 343 5.51 0.73 13.37
N ASP A 344 5.19 -0.24 14.23
CA ASP A 344 3.85 -0.36 14.82
C ASP A 344 3.60 0.77 15.83
N ARG A 345 4.66 1.22 16.52
CA ARG A 345 4.62 2.41 17.39
C ARG A 345 4.40 3.68 16.57
N LEU A 346 5.05 3.80 15.40
CA LEU A 346 4.80 4.91 14.48
C LEU A 346 3.37 4.89 13.93
N ARG A 347 2.86 3.72 13.54
CA ARG A 347 1.47 3.49 13.14
C ARG A 347 0.47 3.86 14.24
N LEU A 348 0.76 3.53 15.51
CA LEU A 348 -0.03 3.98 16.65
C LEU A 348 0.00 5.52 16.79
N ALA A 349 1.17 6.15 16.69
CA ALA A 349 1.28 7.61 16.76
C ALA A 349 0.51 8.32 15.64
N TRP A 350 0.56 7.79 14.40
CA TRP A 350 -0.30 8.24 13.31
C TRP A 350 -1.78 8.01 13.61
N SER A 351 -2.15 6.85 14.16
CA SER A 351 -3.53 6.54 14.55
C SER A 351 -4.09 7.47 15.63
N ILE A 352 -3.26 8.08 16.47
CA ILE A 352 -3.68 9.10 17.43
C ILE A 352 -3.91 10.44 16.73
N ARG A 353 -3.02 10.86 15.82
CA ARG A 353 -3.16 12.12 15.08
C ARG A 353 -4.26 12.06 14.02
N GLU A 354 -4.48 10.88 13.45
CA GLU A 354 -5.44 10.60 12.40
C GLU A 354 -5.96 9.16 12.56
N PRO A 355 -6.89 8.91 13.49
CA PRO A 355 -7.57 7.61 13.60
C PRO A 355 -8.17 7.17 12.25
N ASP A 356 -7.57 6.16 11.63
CA ASP A 356 -7.92 5.64 10.30
C ASP A 356 -7.39 4.20 10.19
N ALA A 357 -8.13 3.30 9.55
CA ALA A 357 -7.73 1.91 9.35
C ALA A 357 -6.36 1.76 8.68
N ARG A 358 -5.94 2.74 7.86
CA ARG A 358 -4.59 2.82 7.27
C ARG A 358 -3.47 2.81 8.30
N TYR A 359 -3.67 3.45 9.43
CA TYR A 359 -2.64 3.57 10.46
C TYR A 359 -2.86 2.60 11.62
N MET A 360 -4.06 2.02 11.72
CA MET A 360 -4.44 1.13 12.82
C MET A 360 -4.06 -0.35 12.59
N THR A 361 -3.08 -0.63 11.74
CA THR A 361 -2.60 -1.99 11.43
C THR A 361 -2.11 -2.75 12.66
N TRP A 362 -1.71 -2.04 13.71
CA TRP A 362 -1.40 -2.61 15.01
C TRP A 362 -2.59 -3.35 15.66
N LEU A 363 -3.85 -3.11 15.23
CA LEU A 363 -5.03 -3.81 15.77
C LEU A 363 -5.10 -5.29 15.40
N MET A 364 -4.31 -5.77 14.45
CA MET A 364 -4.42 -7.14 13.93
C MET A 364 -4.51 -8.24 14.99
N PRO A 365 -3.69 -8.25 16.06
CA PRO A 365 -3.77 -9.27 17.11
C PRO A 365 -5.12 -9.33 17.84
N TRP A 366 -5.92 -8.27 17.80
CA TRP A 366 -7.23 -8.19 18.46
C TRP A 366 -8.41 -8.47 17.52
N VAL A 367 -8.17 -8.56 16.21
CA VAL A 367 -9.22 -8.83 15.22
C VAL A 367 -9.06 -10.21 14.56
N GLU A 368 -7.84 -10.72 14.45
CA GLU A 368 -7.57 -12.02 13.81
C GLU A 368 -8.34 -13.16 14.48
N GLY A 369 -8.99 -14.01 13.66
CA GLY A 369 -9.66 -15.22 14.12
C GLY A 369 -11.01 -14.99 14.82
N TYR A 370 -11.41 -13.75 15.05
CA TYR A 370 -12.72 -13.40 15.63
C TYR A 370 -13.82 -13.27 14.56
N PRO A 371 -15.10 -13.41 14.93
CA PRO A 371 -16.20 -13.10 14.02
C PRO A 371 -16.19 -11.64 13.56
N GLU A 372 -16.62 -11.36 12.32
CA GLU A 372 -16.63 -9.98 11.77
C GLU A 372 -17.40 -8.98 12.63
N THR A 373 -18.49 -9.42 13.26
CA THR A 373 -19.25 -8.56 14.18
C THR A 373 -18.43 -8.11 15.39
N THR A 374 -17.50 -8.93 15.86
CA THR A 374 -16.53 -8.59 16.90
C THR A 374 -15.43 -7.70 16.33
N GLN A 375 -14.89 -8.02 15.15
CA GLN A 375 -13.85 -7.24 14.48
C GLN A 375 -14.30 -5.79 14.24
N TYR A 376 -15.51 -5.59 13.72
CA TYR A 376 -16.10 -4.26 13.51
C TYR A 376 -16.30 -3.49 14.82
N GLN A 377 -16.66 -4.19 15.91
CA GLN A 377 -16.80 -3.55 17.20
C GLN A 377 -15.46 -3.14 17.79
N VAL A 378 -14.43 -3.99 17.69
CA VAL A 378 -13.06 -3.68 18.11
C VAL A 378 -12.55 -2.44 17.37
N LEU A 379 -12.80 -2.35 16.05
CA LEU A 379 -12.45 -1.17 15.26
C LEU A 379 -13.14 0.10 15.76
N ALA A 380 -14.45 0.06 16.01
CA ALA A 380 -15.19 1.21 16.54
C ALA A 380 -14.68 1.66 17.91
N ASP A 381 -14.46 0.71 18.82
CA ASP A 381 -14.00 1.00 20.18
C ASP A 381 -12.58 1.57 20.16
N ALA A 382 -11.69 1.01 19.34
CA ALA A 382 -10.31 1.49 19.20
C ALA A 382 -10.24 2.87 18.54
N TYR A 383 -11.04 3.10 17.50
CA TYR A 383 -11.15 4.40 16.83
C TYR A 383 -11.54 5.50 17.83
N GLU A 384 -12.58 5.27 18.62
CA GLU A 384 -13.01 6.20 19.68
C GLU A 384 -11.92 6.36 20.76
N GLY A 385 -11.27 5.27 21.16
CA GLY A 385 -10.14 5.33 22.09
C GLY A 385 -8.99 6.21 21.59
N MET A 386 -8.68 6.16 20.29
CA MET A 386 -7.66 7.04 19.68
C MET A 386 -8.12 8.50 19.64
N ILE A 387 -9.39 8.80 19.36
CA ILE A 387 -9.93 10.17 19.44
C ILE A 387 -9.74 10.74 20.84
N ARG A 388 -10.11 9.98 21.88
CA ARG A 388 -9.96 10.44 23.27
C ARG A 388 -8.50 10.60 23.65
N THR A 389 -7.63 9.72 23.17
CA THR A 389 -6.18 9.85 23.34
C THR A 389 -5.66 11.12 22.67
N ALA A 390 -6.17 11.46 21.48
CA ALA A 390 -5.80 12.67 20.76
C ALA A 390 -6.22 13.94 21.51
N GLU A 391 -7.42 13.94 22.11
CA GLU A 391 -7.91 15.04 22.94
C GLU A 391 -6.98 15.31 24.14
N ASP A 392 -6.47 14.26 24.77
CA ASP A 392 -5.58 14.36 25.93
C ASP A 392 -4.15 14.82 25.55
N LEU A 393 -3.66 14.44 24.36
CA LEU A 393 -2.23 14.57 24.00
C LEU A 393 -1.92 15.68 23.00
N LEU A 394 -2.84 15.99 22.09
CA LEU A 394 -2.60 16.98 21.06
C LEU A 394 -2.91 18.38 21.59
N PRO A 395 -2.17 19.42 21.16
CA PRO A 395 -2.59 20.79 21.45
C PRO A 395 -4.02 21.02 20.95
N LYS A 396 -4.83 21.72 21.75
CA LYS A 396 -6.26 21.93 21.46
C LYS A 396 -6.54 22.41 20.02
N ALA A 397 -5.71 23.30 19.48
CA ALA A 397 -5.85 23.79 18.10
C ALA A 397 -5.69 22.66 17.06
N VAL A 398 -4.75 21.73 17.29
CA VAL A 398 -4.47 20.58 16.42
C VAL A 398 -5.58 19.54 16.55
N TYR A 399 -6.05 19.27 17.76
CA TYR A 399 -7.20 18.39 17.99
C TYR A 399 -8.46 18.92 17.28
N LEU A 400 -8.79 20.20 17.46
CA LEU A 400 -9.92 20.81 16.78
C LEU A 400 -9.75 20.80 15.26
N GLN A 401 -8.54 21.09 14.75
CA GLN A 401 -8.24 20.96 13.33
C GLN A 401 -8.47 19.52 12.85
N MET A 402 -8.00 18.51 13.59
CA MET A 402 -8.22 17.10 13.27
C MET A 402 -9.72 16.77 13.18
N ILE A 403 -10.53 17.20 14.16
CA ILE A 403 -11.98 16.99 14.15
C ILE A 403 -12.64 17.72 12.98
N THR A 404 -12.29 18.98 12.73
CA THR A 404 -12.82 19.74 11.58
C THR A 404 -12.41 19.14 10.25
N GLU A 405 -11.15 18.72 10.10
CA GLU A 405 -10.67 18.01 8.90
C GLU A 405 -11.51 16.77 8.68
N ARG A 406 -11.77 15.96 9.70
CA ARG A 406 -12.64 14.77 9.61
C ARG A 406 -14.07 15.10 9.18
N GLU A 407 -14.70 16.07 9.82
CA GLU A 407 -16.07 16.49 9.50
C GLU A 407 -16.19 17.09 8.08
N SER A 408 -15.10 17.67 7.57
CA SER A 408 -15.05 18.33 6.26
C SER A 408 -14.45 17.48 5.14
N ARG A 409 -13.95 16.27 5.42
CA ARG A 409 -13.41 15.39 4.36
C ARG A 409 -14.55 15.06 3.37
N PRO A 410 -14.33 15.28 2.06
CA PRO A 410 -15.34 15.00 1.03
C PRO A 410 -15.55 13.51 0.78
N ASP A 411 -14.93 12.62 1.56
CA ASP A 411 -15.41 11.25 1.72
C ASP A 411 -16.73 11.29 2.52
N LEU A 412 -17.80 11.70 1.86
CA LEU A 412 -19.13 11.94 2.43
C LEU A 412 -19.82 10.68 3.04
N TYR A 413 -19.05 9.62 3.33
CA TYR A 413 -19.38 8.46 4.16
C TYR A 413 -18.24 8.00 5.11
N GLY A 414 -17.24 8.83 5.45
CA GLY A 414 -16.27 8.52 6.51
C GLY A 414 -15.74 7.09 6.47
N LEU A 415 -15.15 6.66 5.35
CA LEU A 415 -14.77 5.24 5.17
C LEU A 415 -13.57 4.84 6.05
N GLY A 416 -12.90 5.80 6.67
CA GLY A 416 -11.96 5.61 7.78
C GLY A 416 -12.59 5.63 9.19
N THR A 417 -13.87 5.97 9.31
CA THR A 417 -14.63 6.02 10.57
C THR A 417 -15.53 4.78 10.66
N PRO A 418 -15.38 3.93 11.68
CA PRO A 418 -16.32 2.85 11.93
C PRO A 418 -17.73 3.38 12.15
N LYS A 419 -18.74 2.71 11.60
CA LYS A 419 -20.14 3.13 11.72
C LYS A 419 -20.75 2.74 13.06
N ARG A 420 -20.30 1.62 13.64
CA ARG A 420 -20.84 1.11 14.90
C ARG A 420 -20.62 2.10 16.03
N GLU A 421 -21.58 2.14 16.94
CA GLU A 421 -21.44 2.90 18.17
C GLU A 421 -20.37 2.24 19.05
N PRO A 422 -19.36 3.00 19.51
CA PRO A 422 -18.31 2.47 20.36
C PRO A 422 -18.84 2.16 21.77
N ASP A 423 -18.35 1.07 22.36
CA ASP A 423 -18.55 0.80 23.78
C ASP A 423 -17.64 1.71 24.61
N ASN A 424 -18.24 2.55 25.45
CA ASN A 424 -17.52 3.56 26.21
C ASN A 424 -16.45 2.99 27.14
N ALA A 425 -16.66 1.81 27.74
CA ALA A 425 -15.71 1.20 28.66
C ALA A 425 -14.52 0.59 27.91
N ARG A 426 -14.78 -0.04 26.75
CA ARG A 426 -13.70 -0.57 25.88
C ARG A 426 -12.92 0.55 25.19
N ALA A 427 -13.58 1.61 24.74
CA ALA A 427 -12.90 2.80 24.20
C ALA A 427 -11.99 3.45 25.24
N GLU A 428 -12.43 3.52 26.50
CA GLU A 428 -11.59 3.98 27.61
C GLU A 428 -10.38 3.07 27.86
N SER A 429 -10.58 1.75 27.74
CA SER A 429 -9.48 0.78 27.86
C SER A 429 -8.44 0.97 26.73
N TRP A 430 -8.90 1.24 25.50
CA TRP A 430 -8.01 1.57 24.38
C TRP A 430 -7.23 2.86 24.60
N ARG A 431 -7.87 3.90 25.13
CA ARG A 431 -7.21 5.15 25.51
C ARG A 431 -6.08 4.92 26.51
N GLN A 432 -6.34 4.15 27.56
CA GLN A 432 -5.34 3.81 28.58
C GLN A 432 -4.20 2.97 27.99
N TRP A 433 -4.53 1.99 27.15
CA TRP A 433 -3.53 1.16 26.47
C TRP A 433 -2.61 1.99 25.57
N ALA A 434 -3.15 2.91 24.77
CA ALA A 434 -2.36 3.78 23.89
C ALA A 434 -1.44 4.72 24.69
N ASN A 435 -1.94 5.28 25.79
CA ASN A 435 -1.16 6.10 26.70
C ASN A 435 -0.02 5.33 27.38
N HIS A 436 -0.22 4.04 27.67
CA HIS A 436 0.85 3.21 28.22
C HIS A 436 1.94 2.93 27.17
N HIS A 437 1.55 2.56 25.95
CA HIS A 437 2.50 2.11 24.92
C HIS A 437 3.30 3.24 24.26
N ARG A 438 2.84 4.49 24.34
CA ARG A 438 3.64 5.65 23.90
C ARG A 438 4.77 6.05 24.87
N THR A 439 4.72 5.60 26.13
CA THR A 439 5.62 6.08 27.22
C THR A 439 6.72 5.10 27.63
N MET A 440 6.85 3.96 26.92
CA MET A 440 7.77 2.87 27.30
C MET A 440 9.27 3.19 27.19
N ASP A 441 9.66 4.42 26.86
CA ASP A 441 11.05 4.89 26.98
C ASP A 441 11.45 5.28 28.42
N SER A 442 10.52 5.30 29.38
CA SER A 442 10.77 5.81 30.75
C SER A 442 11.06 4.74 31.82
N LEU A 443 11.14 3.46 31.45
CA LEU A 443 11.27 2.34 32.42
C LEU A 443 12.42 1.35 32.13
N LEU A 444 13.36 1.73 31.25
CA LEU A 444 14.67 1.09 31.11
C LEU A 444 15.75 2.13 31.39
#